data_AF-A0A7Y9L5X0-F1
#
_entry.id   AF-A0A7Y9L5X0-F1
#
_cell.length_a   1.000
_cell.length_b   1.000
_cell.length_c   1.000
_cell.angle_alpha   90.00
_cell.angle_beta   90.00
_cell.angle_gamma   90.00
#
_symmetry.space_group_name_H-M   'P 1'
#
loop_
_entity.id
_entity.type
_entity.pdbx_description
1 polymer ?
#
loop_
_entity_poly.entity_id
_entity_poly.type
_entity_poly.pdbx_seq_one_letter_code
_entity_poly.pdbx_strand_id
1 'polypeptide(L)' 'MKKAGLTIMLLMAIAMITFTIVFNHGTTDNAVDSGGFWAYMYGMTSVPWPTFAAGTVFLMGLTMYMSSWEQKAQRYK' A
#
# COMPACT_ATOMS: atom_id res chain seq x y z
N MET A 1 -5.64 -17.40 -10.24
CA MET A 1 -5.55 -15.97 -9.87
C MET A 1 -5.74 -15.73 -8.36
N LYS A 2 -6.68 -16.42 -7.68
CA LYS A 2 -6.92 -16.34 -6.22
C LYS A 2 -5.65 -16.34 -5.35
N LYS A 3 -4.81 -17.38 -5.50
CA LYS A 3 -3.61 -17.57 -4.67
C LYS A 3 -2.58 -16.45 -4.87
N ALA A 4 -2.37 -16.01 -6.11
CA ALA A 4 -1.45 -14.92 -6.44
C ALA A 4 -1.91 -13.57 -5.87
N GLY A 5 -3.20 -13.25 -5.99
CA GLY A 5 -3.77 -12.04 -5.38
C GLY A 5 -3.63 -12.04 -3.85
N LEU A 6 -3.90 -13.19 -3.21
CA LEU A 6 -3.78 -13.35 -1.76
C LEU A 6 -2.32 -13.23 -1.28
N THR A 7 -1.35 -13.81 -2.01
CA THR A 7 0.07 -13.66 -1.69
C THR A 7 0.55 -12.22 -1.83
N ILE A 8 0.10 -11.50 -2.87
CA ILE A 8 0.44 -10.08 -3.06
C ILE A 8 -0.14 -9.24 -1.92
N MET A 9 -1.41 -9.48 -1.56
CA MET A 9 -2.06 -8.77 -0.46
C MET A 9 -1.33 -9.00 0.88
N LEU A 10 -0.94 -10.24 1.20
CA LEU A 10 -0.22 -10.54 2.45
C LEU A 10 1.15 -9.84 2.49
N LEU A 11 1.92 -9.94 1.41
CA LEU A 11 3.25 -9.31 1.34
C LEU A 11 3.15 -7.78 1.44
N MET A 12 2.19 -7.17 0.76
CA MET A 12 2.01 -5.72 0.79
C MET A 12 1.45 -5.23 2.13
N ALA A 13 0.60 -6.01 2.81
CA ALA A 13 0.15 -5.68 4.15
C ALA A 13 1.32 -5.63 5.16
N ILE A 14 2.22 -6.62 5.09
CA ILE A 14 3.45 -6.62 5.91
C ILE A 14 4.32 -5.41 5.56
N ALA A 15 4.56 -5.17 4.27
CA ALA A 15 5.36 -4.03 3.81
C ALA A 15 4.79 -2.68 4.26
N MET A 16 3.47 -2.50 4.21
CA MET A 16 2.80 -1.28 4.71
C MET A 16 3.05 -1.06 6.20
N ILE A 17 2.94 -2.11 7.02
CA ILE A 17 3.19 -2.01 8.46
C ILE A 17 4.66 -1.64 8.69
N THR A 18 5.59 -2.34 8.02
CA THR A 18 7.03 -2.06 8.14
C THR A 18 7.38 -0.64 7.72
N PHE A 19 6.91 -0.18 6.56
CA PHE A 19 7.18 1.18 6.09
C PHE A 19 6.56 2.24 6.98
N THR A 20 5.35 1.97 7.49
CA THR A 20 4.74 2.87 8.49
C THR A 20 5.63 2.96 9.72
N ILE A 21 6.10 1.85 10.30
CA ILE A 21 6.95 1.91 11.49
C ILE A 21 8.30 2.60 11.20
N VAL A 22 8.93 2.28 10.07
CA VAL A 22 10.26 2.82 9.70
C VAL A 22 10.20 4.31 9.39
N PHE A 23 9.13 4.79 8.75
CA PHE A 23 9.03 6.17 8.26
C PHE A 23 8.03 7.05 9.06
N ASN A 24 7.31 6.50 10.05
CA ASN A 24 6.44 7.28 10.93
C ASN A 24 7.27 8.01 11.98
N HIS A 25 7.17 9.34 12.00
CA HIS A 25 7.84 10.19 12.98
C HIS A 25 6.74 11.00 13.69
N GLY A 26 6.61 10.81 15.00
CA GLY A 26 5.47 11.27 15.81
C GLY A 26 5.39 12.78 16.06
N THR A 27 6.37 13.55 15.62
CA THR A 27 6.39 15.01 15.66
C THR A 27 5.94 15.53 14.30
N THR A 28 4.65 15.86 14.20
CA THR A 28 4.07 16.48 13.00
C THR A 28 4.58 17.90 12.85
N ASP A 29 5.66 18.09 12.09
CA ASP A 29 5.95 19.39 11.49
C ASP A 29 5.47 19.39 10.05
N ASN A 30 4.79 20.47 9.66
CA ASN A 30 4.01 20.55 8.43
C ASN A 30 4.88 20.23 7.20
N ALA A 31 4.48 19.21 6.43
CA ALA A 31 5.10 18.82 5.16
C ALA A 31 5.05 19.91 4.06
N VAL A 32 4.50 21.08 4.35
CA VAL A 32 4.35 22.21 3.41
C VAL A 32 5.64 23.02 3.29
N ASP A 33 6.60 22.90 4.22
CA ASP A 33 7.80 23.76 4.25
C ASP A 33 9.08 23.12 3.67
N SER A 34 9.06 21.82 3.31
CA SER A 34 10.19 21.18 2.63
C SER A 34 9.77 20.69 1.24
N GLY A 35 10.36 21.27 0.19
CA GLY A 35 10.02 21.01 -1.21
C GLY A 35 9.72 19.56 -1.57
N GLY A 36 8.42 19.25 -1.70
CA GLY A 36 7.81 18.42 -2.73
C GLY A 36 8.12 16.92 -2.83
N PHE A 37 9.16 16.37 -2.20
CA PHE A 37 9.53 14.96 -2.42
C PHE A 37 10.18 14.27 -1.21
N TRP A 38 10.95 15.02 -0.41
CA TRP A 38 11.62 14.52 0.78
C TRP A 38 11.29 15.45 1.95
N ALA A 39 10.55 14.94 2.95
CA ALA A 39 10.40 15.65 4.21
C ALA A 39 11.58 15.26 5.10
N TYR A 40 12.55 16.16 5.26
CA TYR A 40 13.64 15.96 6.20
C TYR A 40 13.14 16.24 7.62
N MET A 41 12.97 15.19 8.41
CA MET A 41 12.48 15.27 9.79
C MET A 41 13.60 14.80 10.74
N TYR A 42 14.08 15.68 11.62
CA TYR A 42 15.10 15.36 12.64
C TYR A 42 16.36 14.63 12.09
N GLY A 43 16.84 15.01 10.91
CA GLY A 43 18.03 14.42 10.29
C GLY A 43 17.79 13.07 9.61
N MET A 44 16.53 12.61 9.52
CA MET A 44 16.13 11.41 8.76
C MET A 44 15.09 11.79 7.69
N THR A 45 15.23 11.19 6.50
CA THR A 45 14.24 11.35 5.43
C THR A 45 12.96 10.62 5.80
N SER A 46 11.90 11.37 6.11
CA SER A 46 10.54 10.84 6.17
C SER A 46 9.99 10.74 4.75
N VAL A 47 9.62 9.52 4.37
CA VAL A 47 9.11 9.23 3.03
C VAL A 47 7.78 8.51 3.20
N PRO A 48 6.64 9.17 2.98
CA PRO A 48 5.34 8.51 3.04
C PRO A 48 5.08 7.60 1.82
N TRP A 49 5.85 7.79 0.75
CA TRP A 49 5.67 7.13 -0.54
C TRP A 49 5.79 5.60 -0.52
N PRO A 50 6.73 4.96 0.21
CA PRO A 50 6.79 3.51 0.30
C PRO A 50 5.51 2.89 0.88
N THR A 51 4.94 3.48 1.93
CA THR A 51 3.67 3.03 2.50
C THR A 51 2.52 3.20 1.49
N PHE A 52 2.47 4.33 0.79
CA PHE A 52 1.47 4.59 -0.25
C PHE A 52 1.59 3.63 -1.44
N ALA A 53 2.82 3.37 -1.91
CA ALA A 53 3.11 2.45 -3.00
C ALA A 53 2.72 1.02 -2.63
N ALA A 54 3.05 0.57 -1.41
CA ALA A 54 2.63 -0.73 -0.90
C ALA A 54 1.08 -0.84 -0.84
N GLY A 55 0.39 0.22 -0.41
CA GLY A 55 -1.07 0.29 -0.45
C GLY A 55 -1.65 0.19 -1.86
N THR A 56 -1.02 0.83 -2.85
CA THR A 56 -1.45 0.75 -4.26
C THR A 56 -1.33 -0.68 -4.80
N VAL A 57 -0.20 -1.34 -4.54
CA VAL A 57 0.03 -2.73 -4.98
C VAL A 57 -0.88 -3.71 -4.21
N PHE A 58 -1.19 -3.43 -2.95
CA PHE A 58 -2.19 -4.18 -2.18
C PHE A 58 -3.56 -4.15 -2.87
N LEU A 59 -4.00 -2.98 -3.33
CA LEU A 59 -5.27 -2.83 -4.06
C LEU A 59 -5.26 -3.61 -5.39
N MET A 60 -4.13 -3.67 -6.09
CA MET A 60 -3.99 -4.54 -7.27
C MET A 60 -4.16 -6.02 -6.90
N GLY A 61 -3.57 -6.47 -5.80
CA GLY A 61 -3.79 -7.83 -5.28
C GLY A 61 -5.25 -8.11 -4.95
N LEU A 62 -5.94 -7.13 -4.37
CA LEU A 62 -7.36 -7.20 -4.01
C LEU A 62 -8.27 -7.26 -5.25
N THR A 63 -8.02 -6.46 -6.29
CA THR A 63 -8.79 -6.54 -7.54
C THR A 63 -8.59 -7.88 -8.24
N MET A 64 -7.37 -8.41 -8.26
CA MET A 64 -7.09 -9.75 -8.79
C MET A 64 -7.79 -10.86 -7.98
N TYR A 65 -7.87 -10.69 -6.65
CA TYR A 65 -8.59 -11.63 -5.79
C TYR A 65 -10.10 -11.58 -6.04
N MET A 66 -10.71 -10.38 -6.06
CA MET A 66 -12.14 -10.21 -6.34
C MET A 66 -12.52 -10.67 -7.76
N SER A 67 -11.71 -10.36 -8.76
CA SER A 67 -11.91 -10.81 -10.15
C SER A 67 -11.99 -12.32 -10.28
N SER A 68 -11.36 -13.05 -9.36
CA SER A 68 -11.35 -14.50 -9.38
C SER A 68 -12.49 -15.15 -8.61
N TRP A 69 -13.31 -14.37 -7.89
CA TRP A 69 -14.58 -14.86 -7.39
C TRP A 69 -15.46 -15.21 -8.59
N GLU A 70 -16.02 -16.43 -8.57
CA GLU A 70 -16.80 -16.93 -9.68
C GLU A 70 -17.95 -15.98 -9.95
N GLN A 71 -17.96 -15.36 -11.13
CA GLN A 71 -19.21 -14.94 -11.73
C GLN A 71 -19.99 -16.23 -11.97
N LYS A 72 -21.04 -16.47 -11.18
CA LYS A 72 -22.10 -17.40 -11.59
C LYS A 72 -22.61 -16.88 -12.92
N ALA A 73 -22.07 -17.40 -14.01
CA ALA A 73 -22.56 -17.13 -15.33
C ALA A 73 -23.98 -17.68 -15.37
N GLN A 74 -24.98 -16.82 -15.19
CA GLN A 74 -26.34 -17.10 -15.64
C GLN A 74 -26.30 -17.08 -17.17
N ARG A 75 -25.66 -18.09 -17.76
CA ARG A 75 -25.62 -18.28 -19.20
C ARG A 75 -26.84 -19.11 -19.57
N TYR A 76 -27.97 -18.41 -19.68
CA TYR A 76 -29.25 -18.82 -20.27
C TYR A 76 -29.90 -20.08 -19.63
N LYS A 77 -31.02 -19.85 -18.93
CA LYS A 77 -32.07 -20.87 -18.81
C LYS A 77 -32.96 -20.81 -20.04
#